data_AF-A0A3L6MQS0-F1
#
_entry.id   AF-A0A3L6MQS0-F1
#
_cell.length_a   1.000
_cell.length_b   1.000
_cell.length_c   1.000
_cell.angle_alpha   90.00
_cell.angle_beta   90.00
_cell.angle_gamma   90.00
#
_symmetry.space_group_name_H-M   'P 1'
#
loop_
_entity.id
_entity.type
_entity.pdbx_description
1 polymer ?
#
loop_
_entity_poly.entity_id
_entity_poly.type
_entity_poly.pdbx_seq_one_letter_code
_entity_poly.pdbx_strand_id
1 'polypeptide(L)'
;MSYIGTYYAIGYSWLGSLLNYFLIGWLNGELDHYYMSSWRVWVALVVVFSIAGNITLALIRYRSQQVSLLRELWTCFKWVALMFVFLGGISMHVCKAILCHMLSIDIGWGATSKEVEDTNFFQEISIIIAGFKYVFIFCLAVTALMICGVYAFPYLWRINELVAIFPLATVIFCHFFLPIALNPNLMKFTW
;
A
#
# COMPACT_ATOMS: atom_id res chain seq x y z
N MET A 1 -2.24 -6.90 23.23
CA MET A 1 -3.33 -6.22 22.50
C MET A 1 -2.90 -5.26 21.40
N SER A 2 -1.84 -4.44 21.56
CA SER A 2 -1.42 -3.48 20.51
C SER A 2 -1.04 -4.11 19.16
N TYR A 3 -0.50 -5.34 19.16
CA TYR A 3 -0.04 -6.02 17.95
C TYR A 3 -1.20 -6.39 17.00
N ILE A 4 -2.26 -7.02 17.51
CA ILE A 4 -3.41 -7.42 16.70
C ILE A 4 -4.15 -6.20 16.12
N GLY A 5 -4.22 -5.10 16.86
CA GLY A 5 -4.82 -3.85 16.39
C GLY A 5 -4.15 -3.29 15.12
N THR A 6 -2.85 -3.52 14.95
CA THR A 6 -2.12 -3.10 13.74
C THR A 6 -2.62 -3.86 12.50
N TYR A 7 -2.93 -5.14 12.61
CA TYR A 7 -3.49 -5.91 11.50
C TYR A 7 -4.90 -5.47 11.14
N TYR A 8 -5.74 -5.13 12.12
CA TYR A 8 -7.06 -4.55 11.84
C TYR A 8 -6.94 -3.20 11.12
N ALA A 9 -6.03 -2.34 11.56
CA ALA A 9 -5.77 -1.06 10.89
C ALA A 9 -5.28 -1.25 9.46
N ILE A 10 -4.35 -2.19 9.23
CA ILE A 10 -3.88 -2.55 7.89
C ILE A 10 -5.02 -3.12 7.06
N GLY A 11 -5.80 -4.06 7.57
CA GLY A 11 -6.92 -4.69 6.85
C GLY A 11 -8.05 -3.71 6.51
N TYR A 12 -8.25 -2.66 7.31
CA TYR A 12 -9.25 -1.63 7.06
C TYR A 12 -8.79 -0.57 6.04
N SER A 13 -7.48 -0.38 5.84
CA SER A 13 -6.93 0.80 5.16
C SER A 13 -7.46 1.02 3.74
N TRP A 14 -7.71 -0.04 2.96
CA TRP A 14 -8.26 0.07 1.61
C TRP A 14 -9.71 0.56 1.60
N LEU A 15 -10.57 0.01 2.46
CA LEU A 15 -11.95 0.47 2.62
C LEU A 15 -12.00 1.87 3.23
N GLY A 16 -11.17 2.12 4.25
CA GLY A 16 -11.06 3.43 4.89
C GLY A 16 -10.64 4.52 3.91
N SER A 17 -9.72 4.23 2.98
CA SER A 17 -9.29 5.18 1.95
C SER A 17 -10.37 5.43 0.89
N LEU A 18 -11.15 4.40 0.54
CA LEU A 18 -12.30 4.55 -0.35
C LEU A 18 -13.42 5.40 0.30
N LEU A 19 -13.70 5.15 1.58
CA LEU A 19 -14.64 5.96 2.35
C LEU A 19 -14.14 7.41 2.48
N ASN A 20 -12.85 7.60 2.78
CA ASN A 20 -12.23 8.91 2.86
C ASN A 20 -12.37 9.70 1.56
N TYR A 21 -12.22 9.05 0.39
CA TYR A 21 -12.38 9.71 -0.90
C TYR A 21 -13.75 10.39 -1.05
N PHE A 22 -14.83 9.72 -0.64
CA PHE A 22 -16.17 10.30 -0.68
C PHE A 22 -16.43 11.30 0.45
N LEU A 23 -15.99 10.99 1.67
CA LEU A 23 -16.20 11.86 2.83
C LEU A 23 -15.49 13.20 2.66
N ILE A 24 -14.20 13.19 2.32
CA ILE A 24 -13.45 14.42 2.05
C ILE A 24 -13.86 15.03 0.71
N GLY A 25 -14.23 14.21 -0.28
CA GLY A 25 -14.65 14.71 -1.58
C GLY A 25 -15.94 15.54 -1.52
N TRP A 26 -16.91 15.15 -0.68
CA TRP A 26 -18.23 15.80 -0.63
C TRP A 26 -18.45 16.67 0.61
N LEU A 27 -17.80 16.37 1.74
CA LEU A 27 -18.02 17.04 3.03
C LEU A 27 -16.74 17.75 3.52
N ASN A 28 -15.88 18.19 2.60
CA ASN A 28 -14.64 18.88 2.95
C ASN A 28 -14.95 20.16 3.77
N GLY A 29 -14.33 20.31 4.94
CA GLY A 29 -14.53 21.46 5.83
C GLY A 29 -15.71 21.34 6.80
N GLU A 30 -16.75 20.55 6.50
CA GLU A 30 -17.83 20.27 7.46
C GLU A 30 -17.41 19.24 8.52
N LEU A 31 -16.42 18.40 8.18
CA LEU A 31 -15.89 17.35 9.05
C LEU A 31 -14.68 17.77 9.90
N ASP A 32 -14.20 19.01 9.80
CA ASP A 32 -12.91 19.45 10.38
C ASP A 32 -12.81 19.28 11.92
N HIS A 33 -13.95 19.26 12.63
CA HIS A 33 -14.00 19.03 14.08
C HIS A 33 -13.86 17.55 14.48
N TYR A 34 -14.19 16.62 13.58
CA TYR A 34 -14.24 15.17 13.85
C TYR A 34 -13.24 14.36 13.02
N TYR A 35 -12.71 14.95 11.94
CA TYR A 35 -11.90 14.25 10.96
C TYR A 35 -10.65 15.05 10.60
N MET A 36 -9.49 14.56 11.02
CA MET A 36 -8.21 15.10 10.59
C MET A 36 -7.99 14.74 9.12
N SER A 37 -7.71 15.73 8.26
CA SER A 37 -7.43 15.47 6.84
C SER A 37 -6.34 14.40 6.69
N SER A 38 -6.63 13.31 5.97
CA SER A 38 -5.71 12.18 5.81
C SER A 38 -4.37 12.58 5.17
N TRP A 39 -4.37 13.66 4.38
CA TRP A 39 -3.15 14.25 3.83
C TRP A 39 -2.17 14.72 4.92
N ARG A 40 -2.65 15.47 5.93
CA ARG A 40 -1.80 15.96 7.04
C ARG A 40 -1.22 14.77 7.82
N VAL A 41 -2.03 13.75 8.07
CA VAL A 41 -1.60 12.53 8.75
C VAL A 41 -0.53 11.83 7.91
N TRP A 42 -0.75 11.67 6.61
CA TRP A 42 0.21 11.03 5.72
C TRP A 42 1.56 11.76 5.68
N VAL A 43 1.55 13.09 5.54
CA VAL A 43 2.77 13.91 5.55
C VAL A 43 3.53 13.75 6.88
N ALA A 44 2.83 13.80 8.01
CA ALA A 44 3.44 13.61 9.32
C ALA A 44 4.08 12.21 9.44
N LEU A 45 3.39 11.17 8.97
CA LEU A 45 3.89 9.81 9.02
C LEU A 45 5.16 9.63 8.17
N VAL A 46 5.18 10.17 6.94
CA VAL A 46 6.34 10.07 6.05
C VAL A 46 7.54 10.84 6.62
N VAL A 47 7.33 12.07 7.07
CA VAL A 47 8.43 12.90 7.61
C VAL A 47 9.01 12.29 8.88
N VAL A 48 8.17 11.83 9.82
CA VAL A 48 8.63 11.33 11.10
C VAL A 48 9.17 9.89 10.98
N PHE A 49 8.39 8.97 10.43
CA PHE A 49 8.75 7.55 10.45
C PHE A 49 9.66 7.17 9.29
N SER A 50 9.42 7.70 8.08
CA SER A 50 10.21 7.32 6.90
C SER A 50 11.49 8.15 6.76
N ILE A 51 11.47 9.45 7.07
CA ILE A 51 12.67 10.30 6.91
C ILE A 51 13.46 10.36 8.21
N ALA A 52 12.90 10.95 9.27
CA ALA A 52 13.64 11.15 10.52
C ALA A 52 14.06 9.82 11.17
N GLY A 53 13.22 8.79 11.12
CA GLY A 53 13.55 7.45 11.58
C GLY A 53 14.77 6.85 10.87
N ASN A 54 14.82 6.91 9.53
CA ASN A 54 15.93 6.38 8.75
C ASN A 54 17.23 7.20 8.94
N ILE A 55 17.12 8.53 9.03
CA ILE A 55 18.28 9.39 9.34
C ILE A 55 18.85 9.04 10.71
N THR A 56 18.00 8.91 11.72
CA THR A 56 18.42 8.58 13.10
C THR A 56 19.10 7.21 13.14
N LEU A 57 18.52 6.20 12.45
CA LEU A 57 19.11 4.87 12.38
C LEU A 57 20.50 4.90 11.69
N ALA A 58 20.62 5.63 10.59
CA ALA A 58 21.89 5.80 9.88
C ALA A 58 22.95 6.49 10.77
N LEU A 59 22.56 7.51 11.53
CA LEU A 59 23.47 8.20 12.47
C LEU A 59 23.95 7.29 13.60
N ILE A 60 23.06 6.46 14.16
CA ILE A 60 23.45 5.51 15.22
C ILE A 60 24.43 4.47 14.66
N ARG A 61 24.19 3.94 13.45
CA ARG A 61 25.09 2.97 12.81
C ARG A 61 26.43 3.60 12.43
N TYR A 62 26.41 4.81 11.89
CA TYR A 62 27.62 5.60 11.63
C TYR A 62 28.50 5.71 12.89
N ARG A 63 27.89 6.03 14.03
CA ARG A 63 28.61 6.20 15.31
C ARG A 63 29.09 4.87 15.91
N SER A 64 28.28 3.82 15.85
CA SER A 64 28.58 2.55 16.51
C SER A 64 29.45 1.60 15.68
N GLN A 65 29.35 1.65 14.34
CA GLN A 65 30.00 0.68 13.45
C GLN A 65 31.17 1.26 12.63
N GLN A 66 31.53 2.54 12.82
CA GLN A 66 32.61 3.24 12.10
C GLN A 66 32.56 3.09 10.57
N VAL A 67 31.35 3.00 10.02
CA VAL A 67 31.06 2.96 8.58
C VAL A 67 30.84 4.37 8.05
N SER A 68 30.91 4.59 6.74
CA SER A 68 30.68 5.91 6.16
C SER A 68 29.20 6.32 6.23
N LEU A 69 28.92 7.58 6.63
CA LEU A 69 27.56 8.08 6.83
C LEU A 69 26.69 7.97 5.57
N LEU A 70 27.24 8.31 4.41
CA LEU A 70 26.52 8.25 3.14
C LEU A 70 26.12 6.81 2.76
N ARG A 71 26.98 5.84 3.07
CA ARG A 71 26.70 4.41 2.82
C ARG A 71 25.55 3.92 3.70
N GLU A 72 25.52 4.31 4.97
CA GLU A 72 24.42 3.93 5.87
C GLU A 72 23.11 4.62 5.51
N LEU A 73 23.16 5.91 5.15
CA LEU A 73 21.97 6.62 4.65
C LEU A 73 21.39 5.90 3.43
N TRP A 74 22.22 5.58 2.43
CA TRP A 74 21.77 4.81 1.28
C TRP A 74 21.17 3.45 1.68
N THR A 75 21.83 2.74 2.59
CA THR A 75 21.39 1.42 3.05
C THR A 75 20.04 1.47 3.77
N CYS A 76 19.75 2.54 4.51
CA CYS A 76 18.47 2.77 5.16
C CYS A 76 17.39 3.15 4.12
N PHE A 77 17.66 4.14 3.26
CA PHE A 77 16.66 4.67 2.34
C PHE A 77 16.30 3.75 1.17
N LYS A 78 17.22 2.88 0.71
CA LYS A 78 16.96 1.99 -0.43
C LYS A 78 15.77 1.05 -0.23
N TRP A 79 15.42 0.73 1.01
CA TRP A 79 14.32 -0.18 1.33
C TRP A 79 12.98 0.52 1.52
N VAL A 80 12.96 1.86 1.65
CA VAL A 80 11.75 2.61 1.96
C VAL A 80 10.68 2.42 0.88
N ALA A 81 11.07 2.49 -0.40
CA ALA A 81 10.14 2.29 -1.50
C ALA A 81 9.54 0.88 -1.52
N LEU A 82 10.37 -0.15 -1.30
CA LEU A 82 9.91 -1.54 -1.24
C LEU A 82 8.94 -1.76 -0.06
N MET A 83 9.27 -1.22 1.11
CA MET A 83 8.42 -1.31 2.31
C MET A 83 7.10 -0.56 2.14
N PHE A 84 7.11 0.57 1.45
CA PHE A 84 5.91 1.34 1.13
C PHE A 84 4.93 0.54 0.25
N VAL A 85 5.44 -0.07 -0.82
CA VAL A 85 4.63 -0.94 -1.70
C VAL A 85 4.15 -2.17 -0.94
N PHE A 86 5.04 -2.82 -0.18
CA PHE A 86 4.70 -4.01 0.60
C PHE A 86 3.59 -3.73 1.62
N LEU A 87 3.84 -2.83 2.57
CA LEU A 87 2.91 -2.56 3.67
C LEU A 87 1.59 -1.95 3.17
N GLY A 88 1.66 -1.12 2.13
CA GLY A 88 0.46 -0.55 1.51
C GLY A 88 -0.36 -1.57 0.71
N GLY A 89 0.29 -2.55 0.08
CA GLY A 89 -0.36 -3.51 -0.81
C GLY A 89 -0.97 -4.73 -0.10
N ILE A 90 -0.53 -5.08 1.11
CA ILE A 90 -1.04 -6.29 1.80
C ILE A 90 -2.45 -6.14 2.39
N SER A 91 -3.03 -4.93 2.39
CA SER A 91 -4.25 -4.63 3.16
C SER A 91 -5.45 -5.54 2.82
N MET A 92 -5.71 -5.80 1.54
CA MET A 92 -6.82 -6.68 1.11
C MET A 92 -6.59 -8.13 1.55
N HIS A 93 -5.35 -8.60 1.48
CA HIS A 93 -5.00 -9.97 1.88
C HIS A 93 -5.15 -10.15 3.39
N VAL A 94 -4.72 -9.14 4.17
CA VAL A 94 -4.91 -9.11 5.63
C VAL A 94 -6.39 -9.03 5.98
N CYS A 95 -7.17 -8.20 5.29
CA CYS A 95 -8.62 -8.10 5.45
C CYS A 95 -9.30 -9.46 5.24
N LYS A 96 -8.97 -10.15 4.15
CA LYS A 96 -9.47 -11.50 3.86
C LYS A 96 -9.14 -12.48 4.98
N ALA A 97 -7.88 -12.51 5.44
CA ALA A 97 -7.46 -13.42 6.49
C ALA A 97 -8.21 -13.17 7.81
N ILE A 98 -8.39 -11.89 8.19
CA ILE A 98 -9.15 -11.50 9.39
C ILE A 98 -10.62 -11.92 9.27
N LEU A 99 -11.26 -11.64 8.14
CA LEU A 99 -12.67 -11.99 7.92
C LEU A 99 -12.89 -13.51 7.94
N CYS A 100 -12.02 -14.27 7.27
CA CYS A 100 -12.09 -15.74 7.32
C CYS A 100 -11.92 -16.25 8.75
N HIS A 101 -10.98 -15.69 9.52
CA HIS A 101 -10.79 -16.07 10.92
C HIS A 101 -12.02 -15.74 11.78
N MET A 102 -12.63 -14.56 11.62
CA MET A 102 -13.81 -14.14 12.39
C MET A 102 -15.07 -14.94 12.05
N LEU A 103 -15.18 -15.41 10.81
CA LEU A 103 -16.32 -16.18 10.31
C LEU A 103 -16.10 -17.70 10.37
N SER A 104 -15.01 -18.15 11.00
CA SER A 104 -14.64 -19.57 11.06
C SER A 104 -14.60 -20.24 9.69
N ILE A 105 -14.14 -19.52 8.66
CA ILE A 105 -13.93 -20.06 7.32
C ILE A 105 -12.51 -20.60 7.26
N ASP A 106 -12.38 -21.90 7.01
CA ASP A 106 -11.09 -22.56 6.87
C ASP A 106 -10.31 -22.02 5.67
N ILE A 107 -9.14 -21.47 5.95
CA ILE A 107 -8.17 -21.05 4.94
C ILE A 107 -6.90 -21.89 5.09
N GLY A 108 -6.48 -22.50 3.98
CA GLY A 108 -5.18 -23.16 3.92
C GLY A 108 -4.05 -22.14 3.82
N TRP A 109 -3.06 -22.25 4.70
CA TRP A 109 -1.81 -21.53 4.56
C TRP A 109 -0.90 -22.33 3.64
N GLY A 110 -0.75 -21.90 2.39
CA GLY A 110 0.19 -22.52 1.47
C GLY A 110 1.62 -22.37 1.99
N ALA A 111 2.38 -23.46 2.05
CA ALA A 111 3.81 -23.36 2.28
C ALA A 111 4.46 -22.70 1.05
N THR A 112 5.32 -21.71 1.25
CA THR A 112 6.16 -21.16 0.18
C THR A 112 6.90 -22.32 -0.50
N SER A 113 6.68 -22.51 -1.80
CA SER A 113 7.41 -23.51 -2.58
C SER A 113 8.90 -23.21 -2.44
N LYS A 114 9.66 -24.21 -1.99
CA LYS A 114 11.13 -24.11 -1.88
C LYS A 114 11.81 -24.33 -3.22
N GLU A 115 11.11 -24.91 -4.19
CA GLU A 115 11.62 -25.11 -5.54
C GLU A 115 11.23 -23.91 -6.40
N VAL A 116 12.26 -23.23 -6.89
CA VAL A 116 12.12 -22.17 -7.88
C VAL A 116 11.88 -22.89 -9.21
N GLU A 117 10.61 -22.94 -9.63
CA GLU A 117 10.30 -23.32 -11.00
C GLU A 117 10.90 -22.26 -11.92
N ASP A 118 11.67 -22.70 -12.93
CA ASP A 118 12.24 -21.81 -13.93
C ASP A 118 11.10 -21.41 -14.88
N THR A 119 10.45 -20.29 -14.59
CA THR A 119 9.36 -19.73 -15.37
C THR A 119 9.88 -18.63 -16.28
N ASN A 120 9.43 -18.63 -17.54
CA ASN A 120 9.73 -17.52 -18.43
C ASN A 120 8.93 -16.27 -18.02
N PHE A 121 9.44 -15.08 -18.36
CA PHE A 121 8.82 -13.80 -18.01
C PHE A 121 7.30 -13.73 -18.29
N PHE A 122 6.84 -14.22 -19.44
CA PHE A 122 5.42 -14.21 -19.81
C PHE A 122 4.56 -15.19 -19.01
N GLN A 123 5.12 -16.35 -18.63
CA GLN A 123 4.42 -17.31 -17.78
C GLN A 123 4.21 -16.74 -16.39
N GLU A 124 5.23 -16.08 -15.83
CA GLU A 124 5.15 -15.43 -14.52
C GLU A 124 4.08 -14.33 -14.49
N ILE A 125 3.97 -13.51 -15.55
CA ILE A 125 2.89 -12.53 -15.67
C ILE A 125 1.51 -13.19 -15.60
N SER A 126 1.31 -14.30 -16.32
CA SER A 126 0.03 -15.01 -16.32
C SER A 126 -0.31 -15.57 -14.92
N ILE A 127 0.68 -16.11 -14.22
CA ILE A 127 0.53 -16.61 -12.85
C ILE A 127 0.15 -15.47 -11.90
N ILE A 128 0.84 -14.34 -11.99
CA ILE A 128 0.55 -13.13 -11.20
C ILE A 128 -0.89 -12.66 -11.44
N ILE A 129 -1.30 -12.50 -12.70
CA ILE A 129 -2.64 -12.03 -13.04
C ILE A 129 -3.69 -13.00 -12.50
N ALA A 130 -3.48 -14.32 -12.63
CA ALA A 130 -4.41 -15.31 -12.11
C ALA A 130 -4.51 -15.27 -10.58
N GLY A 131 -3.38 -15.12 -9.88
CA GLY A 131 -3.32 -15.08 -8.41
C GLY A 131 -3.87 -13.79 -7.81
N PHE A 132 -3.67 -12.65 -8.48
CA PHE A 132 -4.05 -11.31 -7.99
C PHE A 132 -5.24 -10.70 -8.75
N LYS A 133 -6.00 -11.49 -9.53
CA LYS A 133 -7.10 -11.00 -10.37
C LYS A 133 -8.07 -10.06 -9.66
N TYR A 134 -8.46 -10.37 -8.42
CA TYR A 134 -9.40 -9.53 -7.65
C TYR A 134 -8.77 -8.19 -7.24
N VAL A 135 -7.47 -8.19 -6.95
CA VAL A 135 -6.71 -6.97 -6.63
C VAL A 135 -6.62 -6.08 -7.88
N PHE A 136 -6.33 -6.65 -9.04
CA PHE A 136 -6.30 -5.90 -10.30
C PHE A 136 -7.67 -5.36 -10.69
N ILE A 137 -8.74 -6.16 -10.56
CA ILE A 137 -10.12 -5.71 -10.82
C ILE A 137 -10.45 -4.52 -9.91
N PHE A 138 -10.14 -4.62 -8.61
CA PHE A 138 -10.34 -3.51 -7.68
C PHE A 138 -9.55 -2.26 -8.12
N CYS A 139 -8.26 -2.40 -8.42
CA CYS A 139 -7.42 -1.27 -8.83
C CYS A 139 -7.98 -0.56 -10.07
N LEU A 140 -8.40 -1.33 -11.09
CA LEU A 140 -8.99 -0.79 -12.32
C LEU A 140 -10.35 -0.13 -12.04
N ALA A 141 -11.23 -0.78 -11.26
CA ALA A 141 -12.54 -0.25 -10.92
C ALA A 141 -12.44 1.07 -10.15
N VAL A 142 -11.55 1.15 -9.16
CA VAL A 142 -11.37 2.37 -8.38
C VAL A 142 -10.63 3.46 -9.18
N THR A 143 -9.70 3.09 -10.06
CA THR A 143 -9.09 4.06 -10.97
C THR A 143 -10.14 4.68 -11.89
N ALA A 144 -11.02 3.86 -12.48
CA ALA A 144 -12.13 4.34 -13.28
C ALA A 144 -13.09 5.21 -12.46
N LEU A 145 -13.40 4.83 -11.22
CA LEU A 145 -14.21 5.63 -10.30
C LEU A 145 -13.59 7.01 -10.05
N MET A 146 -12.28 7.11 -9.81
CA MET A 146 -11.61 8.40 -9.60
C MET A 146 -11.66 9.27 -10.85
N ILE A 147 -11.43 8.69 -12.04
CA ILE A 147 -11.53 9.42 -13.32
C ILE A 147 -12.97 9.91 -13.52
N CYS A 148 -13.97 9.06 -13.30
CA CYS A 148 -15.38 9.44 -13.36
C CYS A 148 -15.73 10.51 -12.31
N GLY A 149 -15.15 10.45 -11.12
CA GLY A 149 -15.34 11.42 -10.05
C GLY A 149 -14.90 12.83 -10.44
N VAL A 150 -13.86 12.95 -11.27
CA VAL A 150 -13.38 14.25 -11.77
C VAL A 150 -14.21 14.73 -12.97
N TYR A 151 -14.47 13.85 -13.95
CA TYR A 151 -15.00 14.27 -15.25
C TYR A 151 -16.49 13.99 -15.48
N ALA A 152 -16.99 12.86 -14.98
CA ALA A 152 -18.34 12.36 -15.27
C ALA A 152 -19.37 12.72 -14.20
N PHE A 153 -18.96 12.95 -12.96
CA PHE A 153 -19.89 13.31 -11.88
C PHE A 153 -20.53 14.68 -12.16
N PRO A 154 -21.80 14.90 -11.75
CA PRO A 154 -22.46 16.19 -11.85
C PRO A 154 -21.60 17.28 -11.19
N TYR A 155 -21.66 18.50 -11.71
CA TYR A 155 -20.75 19.59 -11.30
C TYR A 155 -20.59 19.75 -9.78
N LEU A 156 -21.69 19.64 -9.02
CA LEU A 156 -21.71 19.77 -7.56
C LEU A 156 -21.11 18.57 -6.80
N TRP A 157 -21.00 17.41 -7.45
CA TRP A 157 -20.56 16.16 -6.84
C TRP A 157 -19.14 15.75 -7.27
N ARG A 158 -18.48 16.56 -8.11
CA ARG A 158 -17.13 16.25 -8.59
C ARG A 158 -16.13 16.27 -7.45
N ILE A 159 -15.21 15.32 -7.48
CA ILE A 159 -14.15 15.17 -6.49
C ILE A 159 -12.82 15.42 -7.19
N ASN A 160 -12.35 16.66 -7.11
CA ASN A 160 -11.15 17.16 -7.79
C ASN A 160 -10.08 17.65 -6.81
N GLU A 161 -10.34 17.51 -5.50
CA GLU A 161 -9.41 17.88 -4.45
C GLU A 161 -8.33 16.82 -4.24
N LEU A 162 -7.06 17.25 -4.24
CA LEU A 162 -5.91 16.37 -4.04
C LEU A 162 -5.97 15.63 -2.70
N VAL A 163 -6.48 16.30 -1.66
CA VAL A 163 -6.59 15.73 -0.30
C VAL A 163 -7.52 14.51 -0.26
N ALA A 164 -8.54 14.46 -1.13
CA ALA A 164 -9.43 13.31 -1.26
C ALA A 164 -8.82 12.20 -2.15
N ILE A 165 -8.22 12.60 -3.27
CA ILE A 165 -7.71 11.67 -4.30
C ILE A 165 -6.43 10.96 -3.83
N PHE A 166 -5.50 11.68 -3.20
CA PHE A 166 -4.15 11.20 -2.93
C PHE A 166 -4.07 9.94 -2.06
N PRO A 167 -4.80 9.82 -0.92
CA PRO A 167 -4.77 8.61 -0.10
C PRO A 167 -5.25 7.37 -0.86
N LEU A 168 -6.33 7.50 -1.63
CA LEU A 168 -6.89 6.39 -2.41
C LEU A 168 -5.97 6.01 -3.57
N ALA A 169 -5.39 6.98 -4.27
CA ALA A 169 -4.42 6.75 -5.34
C ALA A 169 -3.18 6.00 -4.82
N THR A 170 -2.70 6.36 -3.62
CA THR A 170 -1.58 5.68 -2.95
C THR A 170 -1.90 4.21 -2.67
N VAL A 171 -3.10 3.92 -2.16
CA VAL A 171 -3.54 2.54 -1.91
C VAL A 171 -3.58 1.75 -3.21
N ILE A 172 -4.19 2.28 -4.27
CA ILE A 172 -4.26 1.59 -5.58
C ILE A 172 -2.85 1.33 -6.12
N PHE A 173 -1.97 2.33 -6.06
CA PHE A 173 -0.58 2.19 -6.47
C PHE A 173 0.10 1.02 -5.75
N CYS A 174 0.04 0.98 -4.41
CA CYS A 174 0.69 -0.10 -3.66
C CYS A 174 0.08 -1.48 -3.98
N HIS A 175 -1.24 -1.59 -4.13
CA HIS A 175 -1.88 -2.87 -4.47
C HIS A 175 -1.52 -3.36 -5.88
N PHE A 176 -1.44 -2.45 -6.84
CA PHE A 176 -1.09 -2.79 -8.22
C PHE A 176 0.37 -3.23 -8.33
N PHE A 177 1.28 -2.51 -7.65
CA PHE A 177 2.71 -2.79 -7.72
C PHE A 177 3.16 -3.93 -6.80
N LEU A 178 2.38 -4.30 -5.78
CA LEU A 178 2.75 -5.39 -4.86
C LEU A 178 3.19 -6.68 -5.58
N PRO A 179 2.38 -7.29 -6.48
CA PRO A 179 2.78 -8.53 -7.12
C PRO A 179 3.85 -8.37 -8.21
N ILE A 180 4.13 -7.13 -8.64
CA ILE A 180 5.10 -6.85 -9.72
C ILE A 180 6.47 -6.55 -9.12
N ALA A 181 6.53 -5.60 -8.18
CA ALA A 181 7.76 -5.10 -7.58
C ALA A 181 8.38 -6.05 -6.55
N LEU A 182 7.61 -7.00 -6.02
CA LEU A 182 8.11 -7.99 -5.04
C LEU A 182 8.29 -9.39 -5.63
N ASN A 183 8.07 -9.59 -6.93
CA ASN A 183 8.29 -10.89 -7.55
C ASN A 183 9.73 -11.01 -8.09
N PRO A 184 10.60 -11.85 -7.47
CA PRO A 184 11.99 -12.00 -7.90
C PRO A 184 12.13 -12.69 -9.26
N ASN A 185 11.16 -13.49 -9.70
CA ASN A 185 11.22 -14.15 -11.01
C ASN A 185 11.05 -13.16 -12.16
N LEU A 186 10.21 -12.13 -11.98
CA LEU A 186 10.10 -11.02 -12.95
C LEU A 186 11.41 -10.22 -13.09
N MET A 187 12.26 -10.21 -12.06
CA MET A 187 13.50 -9.43 -12.05
C MET A 187 14.67 -10.12 -12.75
N LYS A 188 14.56 -11.42 -13.07
CA LYS A 188 15.66 -12.19 -13.66
C LYS A 188 15.83 -11.97 -15.17
N PHE A 189 14.85 -11.36 -15.85
CA PHE A 189 14.85 -11.11 -17.31
C PHE A 189 15.41 -12.28 -18.14
N THR A 190 15.06 -13.50 -17.76
CA THR A 190 15.35 -14.72 -18.50
C THR A 190 14.26 -14.94 -19.55
N TRP A 191 14.66 -15.11 -20.80
CA TRP A 191 13.77 -15.25 -21.96
C TRP A 191 13.70 -16.69 -22.43
#